data_AF-T1C9F7-F1
#
_entry.id   AF-T1C9F7-F1
#
_cell.length_a   1.000
_cell.length_b   1.000
_cell.length_c   1.000
_cell.angle_alpha   90.00
_cell.angle_beta   90.00
_cell.angle_gamma   90.00
#
_symmetry.space_group_name_H-M   'P 1'
#
loop_
_entity.id
_entity.type
_entity.pdbx_description
1 polymer ?
#
loop_
_entity_poly.entity_id
_entity_poly.type
_entity_poly.pdbx_seq_one_letter_code
_entity_poly.pdbx_strand_id
1 'polypeptide(L)'
;GIGIALAQQLDLFSEPTESSDQLRENAERRVAFHTADLSPQERQVIEGGFTDGKFEVCFATSTLAAGVNFPFRTIVFSKLTYRFGNRAGSPLVRSDYRNMSGRAGRLGMHPDGFAVLLPQNNVELAHANMLVLPDNDRLSSQLVNLSLRKSILTLVA
;
A
#
# COMPACT_ATOMS: atom_id res chain seq x y z
N GLY A 1 1.25 -12.98 -24.82
CA GLY A 1 2.36 -12.42 -24.02
C GLY A 1 2.10 -12.64 -22.53
N ILE A 2 3.09 -12.40 -21.66
CA ILE A 2 2.98 -12.64 -20.20
C ILE A 2 1.74 -11.97 -19.59
N GLY A 3 1.43 -10.73 -19.97
CA GLY A 3 0.24 -10.01 -19.49
C GLY A 3 -1.10 -10.66 -19.88
N ILE A 4 -1.21 -11.18 -21.12
CA ILE A 4 -2.42 -11.87 -21.59
C ILE A 4 -2.66 -13.16 -20.78
N ALA A 5 -1.60 -13.88 -20.42
CA ALA A 5 -1.72 -15.08 -19.60
C ALA A 5 -2.19 -14.75 -18.16
N LEU A 6 -1.75 -13.62 -17.60
CA LEU A 6 -2.26 -13.13 -16.31
C LEU A 6 -3.74 -12.77 -16.38
N ALA A 7 -4.15 -12.07 -17.45
CA ALA A 7 -5.56 -11.72 -17.67
C ALA A 7 -6.46 -12.97 -17.78
N GLN A 8 -6.00 -14.01 -18.47
CA GLN A 8 -6.70 -15.30 -18.54
C GLN A 8 -6.75 -16.03 -17.19
N GLN A 9 -5.70 -15.95 -16.38
CA GLN A 9 -5.72 -16.52 -15.03
C GLN A 9 -6.73 -15.82 -14.12
N LEU A 10 -6.85 -14.49 -14.21
CA LEU A 10 -7.85 -13.72 -13.45
C LEU A 10 -9.27 -14.10 -13.85
N ASP A 11 -9.51 -14.36 -15.14
CA ASP A 11 -10.82 -14.77 -15.67
C ASP A 11 -11.38 -16.06 -15.06
N LEU A 12 -10.50 -16.98 -14.65
CA LEU A 12 -10.89 -18.25 -14.04
C LEU A 12 -11.48 -18.10 -12.63
N PHE A 13 -11.25 -16.96 -11.96
CA PHE A 13 -11.56 -16.78 -10.54
C PHE A 13 -12.41 -15.55 -10.22
N SER A 14 -12.66 -14.68 -11.20
CA SER A 14 -13.40 -13.43 -10.98
C SER A 14 -14.90 -13.61 -11.15
N GLU A 15 -15.68 -13.18 -10.15
CA GLU A 15 -17.03 -12.70 -10.43
C GLU A 15 -16.92 -11.39 -11.22
N PRO A 16 -17.74 -11.15 -12.25
CA PRO A 16 -17.62 -9.96 -13.10
C PRO A 16 -18.06 -8.71 -12.33
N THR A 17 -17.13 -8.16 -11.56
CA THR A 17 -17.26 -6.83 -10.96
C THR A 17 -16.53 -5.81 -11.82
N GLU A 18 -16.91 -4.54 -11.70
CA GLU A 18 -16.21 -3.44 -12.39
C GLU A 18 -14.71 -3.43 -12.06
N SER A 19 -14.34 -3.77 -10.81
CA SER A 19 -12.94 -3.87 -10.39
C SER A 19 -12.21 -5.04 -11.06
N SER A 20 -12.87 -6.20 -11.17
CA SER A 20 -12.30 -7.38 -11.82
C SER A 20 -12.03 -7.15 -13.30
N ASP A 21 -12.96 -6.48 -13.99
CA ASP A 21 -12.81 -6.13 -15.41
C ASP A 21 -11.66 -5.15 -15.63
N GLN A 22 -11.58 -4.10 -14.81
CA GLN A 22 -10.48 -3.14 -14.86
C GLN A 22 -9.13 -3.80 -14.54
N LEU A 23 -9.08 -4.71 -13.56
CA LEU A 23 -7.85 -5.41 -13.20
C LEU A 23 -7.34 -6.24 -14.38
N ARG A 24 -8.25 -6.92 -15.08
CA ARG A 24 -7.93 -7.75 -16.24
C ARG A 24 -7.38 -6.92 -17.40
N GLU A 25 -8.03 -5.81 -17.75
CA GLU A 25 -7.55 -4.91 -18.81
C GLU A 25 -6.14 -4.37 -18.48
N ASN A 26 -5.91 -4.01 -17.22
CA ASN A 26 -4.61 -3.54 -16.76
C ASN A 26 -3.54 -4.66 -16.75
N ALA A 27 -3.92 -5.90 -16.45
CA ALA A 27 -3.01 -7.03 -16.38
C ALA A 27 -2.38 -7.38 -17.73
N GLU A 28 -3.08 -7.13 -18.85
CA GLU A 28 -2.51 -7.25 -20.19
C GLU A 28 -1.26 -6.37 -20.38
N ARG A 29 -1.24 -5.23 -19.68
CA ARG A 29 -0.15 -4.25 -19.65
C ARG A 29 0.82 -4.45 -18.47
N ARG A 30 0.69 -5.56 -17.73
CA ARG A 30 1.48 -5.87 -16.52
C ARG A 30 1.31 -4.84 -15.40
N VAL A 31 0.16 -4.18 -15.36
CA VAL A 31 -0.24 -3.25 -14.31
C VAL A 31 -1.31 -3.92 -13.46
N ALA A 32 -1.18 -3.81 -12.14
CA ALA A 32 -2.20 -4.23 -11.19
C ALA A 32 -2.60 -3.05 -10.30
N PHE A 33 -3.77 -3.18 -9.69
CA PHE A 33 -4.09 -2.43 -8.48
C PHE A 33 -4.49 -3.41 -7.40
N HIS A 34 -4.36 -2.99 -6.17
CA HIS A 34 -4.77 -3.80 -5.04
C HIS A 34 -5.63 -2.91 -4.13
N THR A 35 -6.91 -3.28 -4.04
CA THR A 35 -7.92 -2.64 -3.21
C THR A 35 -8.62 -3.70 -2.36
N ALA A 36 -9.48 -3.27 -1.42
CA ALA A 36 -10.27 -4.19 -0.62
C ALA A 36 -11.38 -4.87 -1.42
N ASP A 37 -11.74 -4.31 -2.57
CA ASP A 37 -12.85 -4.76 -3.43
C ASP A 37 -12.48 -6.00 -4.27
N LEU A 38 -11.19 -6.38 -4.30
CA LEU A 38 -10.72 -7.58 -4.99
C LEU A 38 -10.92 -8.83 -4.14
N SER A 39 -11.34 -9.91 -4.81
CA SER A 39 -11.52 -11.23 -4.19
C SER A 39 -10.19 -11.76 -3.64
N PRO A 40 -10.23 -12.65 -2.63
CA PRO A 40 -9.02 -13.33 -2.14
C PRO A 40 -8.21 -14.02 -3.25
N GLN A 41 -8.89 -14.61 -4.23
CA GLN A 41 -8.28 -15.31 -5.36
C GLN A 41 -7.57 -14.33 -6.30
N GLU A 42 -8.19 -13.20 -6.65
CA GLU A 42 -7.55 -12.15 -7.46
C GLU A 42 -6.29 -11.61 -6.77
N ARG A 43 -6.37 -11.38 -5.45
CA ARG A 43 -5.21 -10.96 -4.66
C ARG A 43 -4.09 -12.00 -4.70
N GLN A 44 -4.39 -13.30 -4.60
CA GLN A 44 -3.38 -14.35 -4.74
C GLN A 44 -2.71 -14.36 -6.12
N VAL A 45 -3.48 -14.15 -7.20
CA VAL A 45 -2.92 -14.05 -8.56
C VAL A 45 -2.00 -12.84 -8.68
N ILE A 46 -2.38 -11.69 -8.12
CA ILE A 46 -1.55 -10.48 -8.08
C ILE A 46 -0.25 -10.75 -7.31
N GLU A 47 -0.35 -11.30 -6.09
CA GLU A 47 0.79 -11.61 -5.23
C GLU A 47 1.79 -12.57 -5.88
N GLY A 48 1.29 -13.66 -6.47
CA GLY A 48 2.12 -14.61 -7.23
C GLY A 48 2.72 -13.97 -8.48
N GLY A 49 1.94 -13.15 -9.18
CA GLY A 49 2.41 -12.43 -10.36
C GLY A 49 3.54 -11.44 -10.07
N PHE A 50 3.56 -10.76 -8.92
CA PHE A 50 4.69 -9.92 -8.52
C PHE A 50 5.91 -10.73 -8.09
N THR A 51 5.69 -11.84 -7.38
CA THR A 51 6.77 -12.75 -6.96
C THR A 51 7.50 -13.35 -8.16
N ASP A 52 6.75 -13.71 -9.20
CA ASP A 52 7.29 -14.26 -10.46
C ASP A 52 7.80 -13.19 -11.44
N GLY A 53 7.72 -11.89 -11.09
CA GLY A 53 8.09 -10.79 -11.97
C GLY A 53 7.19 -10.61 -13.20
N LYS A 54 5.94 -11.13 -13.17
CA LYS A 54 4.96 -11.00 -14.25
C LYS A 54 4.24 -9.65 -14.24
N PHE A 55 4.03 -9.04 -13.06
CA PHE A 55 3.59 -7.64 -12.92
C PHE A 55 4.79 -6.71 -12.72
N GLU A 56 4.67 -5.48 -13.23
CA GLU A 56 5.72 -4.45 -13.12
C GLU A 56 5.31 -3.31 -12.19
N VAL A 57 4.02 -2.95 -12.18
CA VAL A 57 3.50 -1.80 -11.42
C VAL A 57 2.25 -2.19 -10.64
N CYS A 58 2.20 -1.80 -9.36
CA CYS A 58 1.01 -1.91 -8.52
C CYS A 58 0.55 -0.54 -8.03
N PHE A 59 -0.75 -0.25 -8.16
CA PHE A 59 -1.39 0.88 -7.47
C PHE A 59 -2.08 0.38 -6.21
N ALA A 60 -1.75 0.96 -5.06
CA ALA A 60 -2.33 0.61 -3.77
C ALA A 60 -2.74 1.85 -2.99
N THR A 61 -3.79 1.72 -2.16
CA THR A 61 -4.14 2.74 -1.16
C THR A 61 -3.18 2.66 0.03
N SER A 62 -3.09 3.74 0.82
CA SER A 62 -2.15 3.82 1.96
C SER A 62 -2.34 2.71 2.99
N THR A 63 -3.59 2.30 3.24
CA THR A 63 -3.91 1.20 4.16
C THR A 63 -3.34 -0.12 3.68
N LEU A 64 -3.42 -0.35 2.37
CA LEU A 64 -2.93 -1.58 1.80
C LEU A 64 -1.42 -1.56 1.61
N ALA A 65 -0.83 -0.45 1.17
CA ALA A 65 0.63 -0.31 1.08
C ALA A 65 1.30 -0.60 2.43
N ALA A 66 0.63 -0.34 3.55
CA ALA A 66 1.12 -0.73 4.88
C ALA A 66 1.01 -2.23 5.20
N GLY A 67 0.26 -3.03 4.42
CA GLY A 67 -0.07 -4.44 4.71
C GLY A 67 0.27 -5.48 3.62
N VAL A 68 0.71 -5.09 2.42
CA VAL A 68 1.08 -6.03 1.34
C VAL A 68 2.25 -6.95 1.71
N ASN A 69 2.22 -8.23 1.33
CA ASN A 69 3.26 -9.20 1.73
C ASN A 69 4.38 -9.44 0.69
N PHE A 70 4.26 -8.85 -0.50
CA PHE A 70 5.29 -8.95 -1.54
C PHE A 70 6.09 -7.63 -1.67
N PRO A 71 7.39 -7.71 -1.98
CA PRO A 71 8.29 -6.56 -1.99
C PRO A 71 8.23 -5.78 -3.30
N PHE A 72 8.50 -4.48 -3.22
CA PHE A 72 8.75 -3.64 -4.38
C PHE A 72 10.18 -3.13 -4.34
N ARG A 73 10.84 -3.02 -5.49
CA ARG A 73 12.13 -2.32 -5.57
C ARG A 73 11.96 -0.82 -5.27
N THR A 74 10.89 -0.23 -5.79
CA THR A 74 10.64 1.21 -5.70
C THR A 74 9.22 1.47 -5.25
N ILE A 75 9.05 2.40 -4.32
CA ILE A 75 7.76 2.91 -3.87
C ILE A 75 7.67 4.38 -4.22
N VAL A 76 6.57 4.76 -4.87
CA VAL A 76 6.34 6.14 -5.33
C VAL A 76 5.13 6.73 -4.61
N PHE A 77 5.35 7.85 -3.92
CA PHE A 77 4.32 8.64 -3.28
C PHE A 77 3.89 9.76 -4.23
N SER A 78 2.82 9.52 -5.00
CA SER A 78 2.26 10.49 -5.95
C SER A 78 1.49 11.63 -5.29
N LYS A 79 1.10 11.47 -4.02
CA LYS A 79 0.45 12.46 -3.18
C LYS A 79 0.98 12.35 -1.74
N LEU A 80 1.08 13.48 -1.06
CA LEU A 80 1.56 13.57 0.34
C LEU A 80 0.44 13.89 1.34
N THR A 81 -0.80 13.61 0.94
CA THR A 81 -2.00 13.74 1.76
C THR A 81 -2.82 12.46 1.67
N TYR A 82 -3.59 12.14 2.70
CA TYR A 82 -4.50 10.99 2.63
C TYR A 82 -5.66 11.30 1.69
N ARG A 83 -5.99 10.33 0.85
CA ARG A 83 -7.09 10.48 -0.12
C ARG A 83 -8.46 10.09 0.46
N PHE A 84 -8.48 9.18 1.43
CA PHE A 84 -9.70 8.54 1.92
C PHE A 84 -9.72 8.39 3.45
N GLY A 85 -10.91 8.10 4.00
CA GLY A 85 -11.13 7.86 5.42
C GLY A 85 -11.12 9.12 6.29
N ASN A 86 -11.04 8.95 7.61
CA ASN A 86 -11.16 10.04 8.58
C ASN A 86 -10.00 11.06 8.53
N ARG A 87 -8.92 10.73 7.81
CA ARG A 87 -7.76 11.62 7.61
C ARG A 87 -7.75 12.26 6.22
N ALA A 88 -8.79 12.08 5.41
CA ALA A 88 -8.83 12.60 4.04
C ALA A 88 -8.49 14.11 3.99
N GLY A 89 -7.58 14.48 3.11
CA GLY A 89 -7.06 15.85 2.96
C GLY A 89 -5.94 16.22 3.95
N SER A 90 -5.73 15.47 5.02
CA SER A 90 -4.66 15.75 5.97
C SER A 90 -3.28 15.35 5.40
N PRO A 91 -2.19 16.00 5.82
CA PRO A 91 -0.83 15.59 5.46
C PRO A 91 -0.53 14.15 5.90
N LEU A 92 0.23 13.42 5.08
CA LEU A 92 0.75 12.09 5.39
C LEU A 92 1.62 12.15 6.65
N VAL A 93 1.38 11.31 7.65
CA VAL A 93 2.24 11.30 8.85
C VAL A 93 3.51 10.48 8.62
N ARG A 94 4.56 10.78 9.40
CA ARG A 94 5.88 10.16 9.22
C ARG A 94 5.86 8.66 9.48
N SER A 95 5.14 8.20 10.50
CA SER A 95 4.99 6.77 10.77
C SER A 95 4.44 5.99 9.57
N ASP A 96 3.40 6.51 8.91
CA ASP A 96 2.82 5.88 7.73
C ASP A 96 3.78 5.94 6.53
N TYR A 97 4.48 7.08 6.34
CA TYR A 97 5.55 7.17 5.35
C TYR A 97 6.64 6.11 5.59
N ARG A 98 7.10 5.93 6.84
CA ARG A 98 8.14 4.94 7.19
C ARG A 98 7.65 3.50 7.00
N ASN A 99 6.41 3.21 7.40
CA ASN A 99 5.81 1.89 7.19
C ASN A 99 5.71 1.53 5.71
N MET A 100 5.31 2.49 4.86
CA MET A 100 5.21 2.28 3.42
C MET A 100 6.59 2.21 2.78
N SER A 101 7.45 3.22 2.98
CA SER A 101 8.79 3.30 2.37
C SER A 101 9.71 2.16 2.79
N GLY A 102 9.56 1.62 4.00
CA GLY A 102 10.31 0.45 4.48
C GLY A 102 10.05 -0.85 3.71
N ARG A 103 9.06 -0.87 2.82
CA ARG A 103 8.79 -1.99 1.90
C ARG A 103 9.57 -1.90 0.59
N ALA A 104 10.27 -0.78 0.36
CA ALA A 104 11.13 -0.61 -0.80
C ALA A 104 12.46 -1.33 -0.58
N GLY A 105 12.83 -2.20 -1.53
CA GLY A 105 14.03 -3.02 -1.46
C GLY A 105 13.85 -4.21 -0.51
N ARG A 106 14.02 -5.42 -1.03
CA ARG A 106 14.04 -6.63 -0.21
C ARG A 106 15.39 -7.30 -0.28
N LEU A 107 15.96 -7.55 0.89
CA LEU A 107 17.20 -8.27 1.05
C LEU A 107 17.12 -9.61 0.29
N GLY A 108 18.07 -9.83 -0.62
CA GLY A 108 18.13 -11.02 -1.46
C GLY A 108 17.33 -10.99 -2.76
N MET A 109 16.45 -9.98 -2.99
CA MET A 109 15.74 -9.82 -4.26
C MET A 109 16.16 -8.57 -5.03
N HIS A 110 16.46 -7.48 -4.33
CA HIS A 110 16.88 -6.23 -4.93
C HIS A 110 18.20 -5.77 -4.29
N PRO A 111 19.17 -5.28 -5.09
CA PRO A 111 20.41 -4.74 -4.54
C PRO A 111 20.15 -3.47 -3.72
N ASP A 112 19.17 -2.68 -4.13
CA ASP A 112 18.78 -1.41 -3.52
C ASP A 112 17.26 -1.26 -3.50
N GLY A 113 16.77 -0.40 -2.60
CA GLY A 113 15.37 0.03 -2.51
C GLY A 113 15.23 1.55 -2.60
N PHE A 114 14.19 2.04 -3.26
CA PHE A 114 13.94 3.48 -3.43
C PHE A 114 12.56 3.89 -2.94
N ALA A 115 12.50 4.98 -2.18
CA ALA A 115 11.26 5.68 -1.86
C ALA A 115 11.29 7.06 -2.53
N VAL A 116 10.36 7.31 -3.45
CA VAL A 116 10.33 8.54 -4.27
C VAL A 116 9.08 9.33 -3.90
N LEU A 117 9.25 10.58 -3.48
CA LEU A 117 8.15 11.50 -3.18
C LEU A 117 8.01 12.51 -4.31
N LEU A 118 6.79 12.79 -4.76
CA LEU A 118 6.49 13.70 -5.86
C LEU A 118 5.68 14.92 -5.37
N PRO A 119 6.30 15.87 -4.66
CA PRO A 119 5.61 17.09 -4.20
C PRO A 119 5.22 17.98 -5.38
N GLN A 120 4.01 18.54 -5.36
CA GLN A 120 3.47 19.36 -6.45
C GLN A 120 3.59 20.87 -6.20
N ASN A 121 3.94 21.28 -4.98
CA ASN A 121 4.09 22.68 -4.60
C ASN A 121 5.11 22.83 -3.45
N ASN A 122 5.45 24.07 -3.09
CA ASN A 122 6.45 24.36 -2.05
C ASN A 122 6.04 23.87 -0.65
N VAL A 123 4.73 23.83 -0.35
CA VAL A 123 4.22 23.34 0.94
C VAL A 123 4.42 21.82 1.03
N GLU A 124 4.07 21.09 -0.02
CA GLU A 124 4.32 19.65 -0.11
C GLU A 124 5.82 19.33 -0.13
N LEU A 125 6.65 20.15 -0.78
CA LEU A 125 8.11 19.96 -0.79
C LEU A 125 8.70 20.11 0.62
N ALA A 126 8.29 21.15 1.36
CA ALA A 126 8.70 21.33 2.75
C ALA A 126 8.27 20.13 3.62
N HIS A 127 7.05 19.64 3.43
CA HIS A 127 6.55 18.47 4.14
C HIS A 127 7.31 17.18 3.76
N ALA A 128 7.59 16.95 2.47
CA ALA A 128 8.40 15.82 1.99
C ALA A 128 9.79 15.81 2.65
N ASN A 129 10.44 16.97 2.72
CA ASN A 129 11.73 17.13 3.38
C ASN A 129 11.64 16.76 4.87
N MET A 130 10.55 17.11 5.56
CA MET A 130 10.35 16.70 6.95
C MET A 130 10.19 15.17 7.09
N LEU A 131 9.49 14.51 6.18
CA LEU A 131 9.24 13.06 6.25
C LEU A 131 10.52 12.22 6.13
N VAL A 132 11.50 12.66 5.33
CA VAL A 132 12.73 11.90 5.08
C VAL A 132 13.78 12.03 6.20
N LEU A 133 13.62 13.01 7.10
CA LEU A 133 14.51 13.20 8.26
C LEU A 133 14.54 11.96 9.17
N PRO A 134 15.65 11.71 9.88
CA PRO A 134 15.83 10.51 10.70
C PRO A 134 14.97 10.46 11.97
N ASP A 135 14.26 11.54 12.33
CA ASP A 135 13.42 11.54 13.54
C ASP A 135 12.24 10.57 13.41
N ASN A 136 11.75 10.08 14.55
CA ASN A 136 10.52 9.31 14.63
C ASN A 136 9.41 10.13 15.28
N ASP A 137 8.16 9.84 14.91
CA ASP A 137 7.00 10.44 15.57
C ASP A 137 6.97 10.02 17.05
N ARG A 138 6.60 10.96 17.93
CA ARG A 138 6.39 10.64 19.33
C ARG A 138 5.15 9.77 19.47
N LEU A 139 5.32 8.57 20.02
CA LEU A 139 4.21 7.69 20.36
C LEU A 139 3.53 8.19 21.63
N SER A 140 2.22 8.40 21.57
CA SER A 140 1.39 8.72 22.73
C SER A 140 0.48 7.54 23.05
N SER A 141 0.32 7.25 24.34
CA SER A 141 -0.59 6.20 24.78
C SER A 141 -2.03 6.56 24.40
N GLN A 142 -2.69 5.66 23.67
CA GLN A 142 -4.11 5.79 23.35
C GLN A 142 -5.00 5.14 24.42
N LEU A 143 -4.42 4.57 25.49
CA LEU A 143 -5.16 3.91 26.56
C LEU A 143 -6.18 4.83 27.22
N VAL A 144 -5.85 6.12 27.31
CA VAL A 144 -6.73 7.15 27.91
C VAL A 144 -7.94 7.46 27.01
N ASN A 145 -7.82 7.24 25.70
CA ASN A 145 -8.89 7.44 24.72
C ASN A 145 -9.77 6.20 24.53
N LEU A 146 -9.33 5.05 25.04
CA LEU A 146 -10.14 3.84 25.07
C LEU A 146 -11.12 3.90 26.23
N SER A 147 -12.27 3.23 26.08
CA SER A 147 -13.19 3.04 27.19
C SER A 147 -12.52 2.18 28.26
N LEU A 148 -11.95 2.83 29.28
CA LEU A 148 -11.26 2.19 30.41
C LEU A 148 -12.12 1.10 31.07
N ARG A 149 -13.45 1.24 30.99
CA ARG A 149 -14.40 0.23 31.48
C ARG A 149 -14.13 -1.16 30.90
N LYS A 150 -13.89 -1.26 29.59
CA LYS A 150 -13.68 -2.56 28.94
C LYS A 150 -12.35 -3.18 29.38
N SER A 151 -11.30 -2.38 29.45
CA SER A 151 -9.97 -2.83 29.89
C SER A 151 -9.95 -3.26 31.37
N ILE A 152 -10.65 -2.52 32.24
CA ILE A 152 -10.80 -2.87 33.66
C ILE A 152 -11.63 -4.15 33.83
N LEU A 153 -12.72 -4.31 33.08
CA LEU A 153 -13.58 -5.50 33.17
C LEU A 153 -12.80 -6.78 32.85
N THR A 154 -11.90 -6.75 31.86
CA THR A 154 -11.05 -7.89 31.49
C THR A 154 -10.02 -8.27 32.56
N LEU A 155 -9.68 -7.36 33.48
CA LEU A 155 -8.73 -7.63 34.57
C LEU A 155 -9.39 -8.26 35.80
N VAL A 156 -10.70 -8.08 35.98
CA VAL A 156 -11.43 -8.50 37.18
C VAL A 156 -12.31 -9.74 36.94
N ALA A 157 -12.60 -10.07 35.67
CA ALA A 157 -13.28 -11.30 35.25
C ALA A 157 -12.29 -12.45 35.08
#